data_AF-A0A349ZU58-F1
#
_entry.id   AF-A0A349ZU58-F1
#
_cell.length_a   1.000
_cell.length_b   1.000
_cell.length_c   1.000
_cell.angle_alpha   90.00
_cell.angle_beta   90.00
_cell.angle_gamma   90.00
#
_symmetry.space_group_name_H-M   'P 1'
#
loop_
_entity.id
_entity.type
_entity.pdbx_description
1 polymer ?
#
loop_
_entity_poly.entity_id
_entity_poly.type
_entity_poly.pdbx_seq_one_letter_code
_entity_poly.pdbx_strand_id
1 'polypeptide(L)'
;MTGSSIILILIWGLACPFVLGSLEACLTKSFEKLSIARNLCFGFVLELFVFGILALPLIFVRASYSALKYSWLFVIAILLCLSVFILYRHREELFLARDTGEKKKPDILTLSVWAAAIALIAFETGLLTFTMHMDADDARFVAEAVDAIDNDSLLYINPVTGEPTMGEGLLVGELRKDAASPYPIFLGLVSDLFGLNPAICAHTVMPALLIPLSFAVFYLIAMHFFDRDRKKSGIFLLFTAVIMLFSFESEFAPGYTLLNIIWQGRSIALCIMLPLLWYSFVRLRPKEGINAGELFLLIMINTACSVLSGTAAIVAAIITFAFAVSGAIEAGSIRHAVLTGLTAVPDLFCLVYGQYILKAIYKI
;
A
#
# COMPACT_ATOMS: atom_id res chain seq x y z
N MET A 1 22.53 -17.46 -5.30
CA MET A 1 21.06 -17.57 -5.08
C MET A 1 20.42 -16.22 -4.78
N THR A 2 21.09 -15.28 -4.11
CA THR A 2 20.52 -13.97 -3.73
C THR A 2 20.13 -13.08 -4.92
N GLY A 3 20.99 -12.90 -5.93
CA GLY A 3 20.72 -11.99 -7.05
C GLY A 3 19.53 -12.39 -7.94
N SER A 4 19.37 -13.68 -8.23
CA SER A 4 18.23 -14.20 -9.02
C SER A 4 16.91 -14.01 -8.28
N SER A 5 16.88 -14.27 -6.97
CA SER A 5 15.67 -14.08 -6.16
C SER A 5 15.26 -12.61 -6.08
N ILE A 6 16.22 -11.68 -5.98
CA ILE A 6 15.93 -10.24 -6.01
C ILE A 6 15.22 -9.86 -7.31
N ILE A 7 15.76 -10.27 -8.45
CA ILE A 7 15.15 -9.98 -9.76
C ILE A 7 13.74 -10.58 -9.86
N LEU A 8 13.54 -11.80 -9.35
CA LEU A 8 12.22 -12.44 -9.36
C LEU A 8 11.20 -11.70 -8.49
N ILE A 9 11.56 -11.24 -7.29
CA ILE A 9 10.66 -10.40 -6.48
C ILE A 9 10.35 -9.10 -7.21
N LEU A 10 11.33 -8.45 -7.84
CA LEU A 10 11.09 -7.20 -8.57
C LEU A 10 10.12 -7.41 -9.75
N ILE A 11 10.30 -8.49 -10.50
CA ILE A 11 9.37 -8.85 -11.59
C ILE A 11 7.98 -9.13 -11.04
N TRP A 12 7.89 -9.92 -9.97
CA TRP A 12 6.62 -10.26 -9.35
C TRP A 12 5.91 -9.05 -8.75
N GLY A 13 6.62 -8.21 -7.99
CA GLY A 13 6.11 -6.99 -7.35
C GLY A 13 5.74 -5.88 -8.32
N LEU A 14 6.10 -5.99 -9.60
CA LEU A 14 5.59 -5.11 -10.65
C LEU A 14 4.47 -5.77 -11.45
N ALA A 15 4.65 -7.04 -11.85
CA ALA A 15 3.70 -7.74 -12.71
C ALA A 15 2.40 -8.11 -11.99
N CYS A 16 2.50 -8.62 -10.75
CA CYS A 16 1.35 -9.07 -9.97
C CYS A 16 0.42 -7.88 -9.63
N PRO A 17 0.90 -6.77 -9.03
CA PRO A 17 0.08 -5.57 -8.85
C PRO A 17 -0.49 -5.02 -10.15
N PHE A 18 0.31 -4.97 -11.23
CA PHE A 18 -0.17 -4.43 -12.50
C PHE A 18 -1.36 -5.22 -13.06
N VAL A 19 -1.31 -6.56 -12.99
CA VAL A 19 -2.42 -7.40 -13.45
C VAL A 19 -3.60 -7.29 -12.49
N LEU A 20 -3.38 -7.41 -11.19
CA LEU A 20 -4.42 -7.31 -10.16
C LEU A 20 -5.19 -5.98 -10.23
N GLY A 21 -4.48 -4.87 -10.44
CA GLY A 21 -5.08 -3.54 -10.52
C GLY A 21 -6.08 -3.35 -11.65
N SER A 22 -6.10 -4.24 -12.66
CA SER A 22 -7.14 -4.21 -13.71
C SER A 22 -8.56 -4.45 -13.18
N LEU A 23 -8.71 -5.08 -12.00
CA LEU A 23 -10.01 -5.30 -11.36
C LEU A 23 -10.69 -3.99 -10.93
N GLU A 24 -9.92 -2.94 -10.69
CA GLU A 24 -10.43 -1.61 -10.33
C GLU A 24 -11.41 -1.06 -11.39
N ALA A 25 -11.13 -1.29 -12.68
CA ALA A 25 -12.01 -0.89 -13.78
C ALA A 25 -13.39 -1.57 -13.70
N CYS A 26 -13.42 -2.84 -13.25
CA CYS A 26 -14.66 -3.58 -13.04
C CYS A 26 -15.44 -3.06 -11.83
N LEU A 27 -14.74 -2.81 -10.72
CA LEU A 27 -15.34 -2.26 -9.49
C LEU A 27 -15.99 -0.90 -9.77
N THR A 28 -15.23 0.02 -10.33
CA THR A 28 -15.68 1.40 -10.59
C THR A 28 -16.55 1.53 -11.84
N LYS A 29 -16.76 0.43 -12.59
CA LYS A 29 -17.43 0.39 -13.90
C LYS A 29 -16.87 1.43 -14.89
N SER A 30 -15.58 1.71 -14.76
CA SER A 30 -14.86 2.71 -15.53
C SER A 30 -13.75 2.04 -16.32
N PHE A 31 -14.07 1.66 -17.56
CA PHE A 31 -13.10 1.08 -18.49
C PHE A 31 -12.38 2.20 -19.25
N GLU A 32 -11.65 3.02 -18.50
CA GLU A 32 -10.67 3.92 -19.09
C GLU A 32 -9.46 3.13 -19.61
N LYS A 33 -8.75 3.74 -20.56
CA LYS A 33 -7.48 3.22 -21.06
C LYS A 33 -6.54 2.81 -19.92
N LEU A 34 -5.88 1.67 -20.11
CA LEU A 34 -4.96 1.08 -19.14
C LEU A 34 -3.87 2.08 -18.72
N SER A 35 -3.72 2.28 -17.40
CA SER A 35 -2.69 3.15 -16.82
C SER A 35 -1.79 2.31 -15.92
N ILE A 36 -0.49 2.29 -16.22
CA ILE A 36 0.50 1.51 -15.47
C ILE A 36 0.52 1.94 -14.01
N ALA A 37 0.60 3.24 -13.74
CA ALA A 37 0.61 3.77 -12.38
C ALA A 37 -0.66 3.39 -11.60
N ARG A 38 -1.82 3.52 -12.25
CA ARG A 38 -3.12 3.21 -11.63
C ARG A 38 -3.21 1.74 -11.24
N ASN A 39 -2.88 0.87 -12.19
CA ASN A 39 -2.88 -0.57 -11.98
C ASN A 39 -1.90 -1.01 -10.89
N LEU A 40 -0.66 -0.50 -10.90
CA LEU A 40 0.32 -0.82 -9.85
C LEU A 40 -0.17 -0.39 -8.46
N CYS A 41 -0.70 0.82 -8.32
CA CYS A 41 -1.18 1.33 -7.04
C CYS A 41 -2.35 0.51 -6.50
N PHE A 42 -3.39 0.28 -7.31
CA PHE A 42 -4.57 -0.46 -6.85
C PHE A 42 -4.34 -1.96 -6.71
N GLY A 43 -3.45 -2.54 -7.52
CA GLY A 43 -3.03 -3.91 -7.33
C GLY A 43 -2.29 -4.13 -6.01
N PHE A 44 -1.39 -3.21 -5.66
CA PHE A 44 -0.70 -3.26 -4.36
C PHE A 44 -1.66 -3.08 -3.19
N VAL A 45 -2.66 -2.18 -3.32
CA VAL A 45 -3.76 -2.07 -2.35
C VAL A 45 -4.52 -3.39 -2.22
N LEU A 46 -4.82 -4.07 -3.33
CA LEU A 46 -5.53 -5.34 -3.32
C LEU A 46 -4.72 -6.45 -2.64
N GLU A 47 -3.41 -6.51 -2.85
CA GLU A 47 -2.51 -7.45 -2.16
C GLU A 47 -2.55 -7.25 -0.63
N LEU A 48 -2.42 -6.00 -0.18
CA LEU A 48 -2.49 -5.65 1.24
C LEU A 48 -3.90 -5.88 1.83
N PHE A 49 -4.95 -5.60 1.07
CA PHE A 49 -6.33 -5.84 1.47
C PHE A 49 -6.60 -7.34 1.71
N VAL A 50 -6.22 -8.19 0.73
CA VAL A 50 -6.35 -9.64 0.85
C VAL A 50 -5.50 -10.17 2.01
N PHE A 51 -4.28 -9.65 2.17
CA PHE A 51 -3.43 -9.98 3.29
C PHE A 51 -4.11 -9.65 4.63
N GLY A 52 -4.61 -8.43 4.80
CA GLY A 52 -5.26 -8.00 6.05
C GLY A 52 -6.48 -8.84 6.42
N ILE A 53 -7.35 -9.14 5.46
CA ILE A 53 -8.56 -9.94 5.69
C ILE A 53 -8.21 -11.37 6.14
N LEU A 54 -7.11 -11.94 5.66
CA LEU A 54 -6.68 -13.29 6.04
C LEU A 54 -5.85 -13.28 7.32
N ALA A 55 -4.93 -12.32 7.46
CA ALA A 55 -4.00 -12.24 8.58
C ALA A 55 -4.72 -12.00 9.91
N LEU A 56 -5.67 -11.05 9.96
CA LEU A 56 -6.31 -10.69 11.23
C LEU A 56 -7.05 -11.88 11.89
N PRO A 57 -7.93 -12.64 11.20
CA PRO A 57 -8.54 -13.82 11.79
C PRO A 57 -7.53 -14.94 12.09
N LEU A 58 -6.50 -15.13 11.25
CA LEU A 58 -5.50 -16.17 11.47
C LEU A 58 -4.60 -15.88 12.68
N ILE A 59 -4.24 -14.62 12.90
CA ILE A 59 -3.58 -14.15 14.13
C ILE A 59 -4.52 -14.37 15.32
N PHE A 60 -5.82 -14.05 15.16
CA PHE A 60 -6.80 -14.21 16.23
C PHE A 60 -6.92 -15.65 16.73
N VAL A 61 -7.07 -16.61 15.81
CA VAL A 61 -7.16 -18.05 16.12
C VAL A 61 -5.80 -18.70 16.35
N ARG A 62 -4.73 -17.92 16.21
CA ARG A 62 -3.34 -18.35 16.34
C ARG A 62 -3.00 -19.52 15.39
N ALA A 63 -3.33 -19.34 14.12
CA ALA A 63 -2.93 -20.27 13.06
C ALA A 63 -1.43 -20.18 12.78
N SER A 64 -0.90 -21.15 12.03
CA SER A 64 0.48 -21.10 11.57
C SER A 64 0.70 -20.09 10.45
N TYR A 65 1.94 -19.64 10.30
CA TYR A 65 2.35 -18.78 9.20
C TYR A 65 2.09 -19.43 7.82
N SER A 66 2.33 -20.74 7.70
CA SER A 66 2.06 -21.52 6.49
C SER A 66 0.59 -21.47 6.09
N ALA A 67 -0.34 -21.52 7.05
CA ALA A 67 -1.77 -21.36 6.76
C ALA A 67 -2.07 -20.00 6.13
N LEU A 68 -1.47 -18.92 6.65
CA LEU A 68 -1.58 -17.58 6.07
C LEU A 68 -0.94 -17.52 4.68
N LYS A 69 0.29 -18.00 4.52
CA LYS A 69 1.01 -17.99 3.24
C LYS A 69 0.23 -18.68 2.13
N TYR A 70 -0.20 -19.93 2.36
CA TYR A 70 -0.87 -20.71 1.32
C TYR A 70 -2.30 -20.23 1.05
N SER A 71 -3.04 -19.77 2.07
CA SER A 71 -4.37 -19.17 1.85
C SER A 71 -4.27 -17.86 1.05
N TRP A 72 -3.28 -17.02 1.37
CA TRP A 72 -3.05 -15.78 0.63
C TRP A 72 -2.66 -16.05 -0.83
N LEU A 73 -1.70 -16.96 -1.08
CA LEU A 73 -1.31 -17.36 -2.43
C LEU A 73 -2.49 -17.91 -3.24
N PHE A 74 -3.34 -18.72 -2.62
CA PHE A 74 -4.52 -19.28 -3.27
C PHE A 74 -5.50 -18.17 -3.69
N VAL A 75 -5.80 -17.22 -2.81
CA VAL A 75 -6.70 -16.09 -3.14
C VAL A 75 -6.10 -15.20 -4.22
N ILE A 76 -4.81 -14.86 -4.12
CA ILE A 76 -4.12 -14.04 -5.14
C ILE A 76 -4.10 -14.74 -6.50
N ALA A 77 -3.88 -16.06 -6.54
CA ALA A 77 -3.92 -16.82 -7.79
C ALA A 77 -5.32 -16.76 -8.45
N ILE A 78 -6.40 -16.90 -7.67
CA ILE A 78 -7.77 -16.76 -8.18
C ILE A 78 -8.00 -15.35 -8.73
N LEU A 79 -7.59 -14.33 -8.00
CA LEU A 79 -7.74 -12.93 -8.42
C LEU A 79 -6.93 -12.63 -9.68
N LEU A 80 -5.71 -13.15 -9.81
CA LEU A 80 -4.91 -13.04 -11.03
C LEU A 80 -5.60 -13.69 -12.23
N CYS A 81 -6.17 -14.89 -12.06
CA CYS A 81 -6.96 -15.54 -13.13
C CYS A 81 -8.15 -14.66 -13.55
N LEU A 82 -8.87 -14.08 -12.59
CA LEU A 82 -9.98 -13.17 -12.85
C LEU A 82 -9.51 -11.89 -13.57
N SER A 83 -8.42 -11.28 -13.13
CA SER A 83 -7.81 -10.10 -13.75
C SER A 83 -7.40 -10.36 -15.20
N VAL A 84 -6.74 -11.49 -15.48
CA VAL A 84 -6.37 -11.89 -16.84
C VAL A 84 -7.61 -12.10 -17.71
N PHE A 85 -8.64 -12.74 -17.16
CA PHE A 85 -9.92 -12.90 -17.86
C PHE A 85 -10.56 -11.55 -18.22
N ILE A 86 -10.57 -10.58 -17.29
CA ILE A 86 -11.10 -9.23 -17.54
C ILE A 86 -10.27 -8.50 -18.60
N LEU A 87 -8.94 -8.52 -18.48
CA LEU A 87 -8.02 -7.93 -19.47
C LEU A 87 -8.27 -8.51 -20.87
N TYR A 88 -8.50 -9.82 -20.97
CA TYR A 88 -8.82 -10.48 -22.23
C TYR A 88 -10.19 -10.07 -22.77
N ARG A 89 -11.21 -10.02 -21.91
CA ARG A 89 -12.60 -9.71 -22.27
C ARG A 89 -12.80 -8.26 -22.73
N HIS A 90 -12.11 -7.32 -22.07
CA HIS A 90 -12.21 -5.87 -22.29
C HIS A 90 -10.97 -5.31 -22.98
N ARG A 91 -10.20 -6.14 -23.71
CA ARG A 91 -8.95 -5.70 -24.35
C ARG A 91 -9.14 -4.52 -25.30
N GLU A 92 -10.27 -4.44 -25.99
CA GLU A 92 -10.53 -3.36 -26.94
C GLU A 92 -10.76 -2.04 -26.20
N GLU A 93 -11.54 -2.06 -25.13
CA GLU A 93 -11.78 -0.89 -24.27
C GLU A 93 -10.50 -0.46 -23.55
N LEU A 94 -9.72 -1.41 -23.02
CA LEU A 94 -8.55 -1.08 -22.18
C LEU A 94 -7.30 -0.70 -23.01
N PHE A 95 -7.07 -1.33 -24.16
CA PHE A 95 -5.88 -1.10 -24.99
C PHE A 95 -6.15 -0.22 -26.22
N LEU A 96 -7.34 -0.32 -26.82
CA LEU A 96 -7.69 0.40 -28.05
C LEU A 96 -8.52 1.66 -27.81
N ALA A 97 -8.95 1.95 -26.58
CA ALA A 97 -9.59 3.22 -26.26
C ALA A 97 -8.71 4.38 -26.75
N ARG A 98 -9.31 5.20 -27.63
CA ARG A 98 -8.71 6.45 -28.08
C ARG A 98 -8.57 7.34 -26.86
N ASP A 99 -7.32 7.64 -26.53
CA ASP A 99 -6.98 8.76 -25.67
C ASP A 99 -7.60 10.00 -26.32
N THR A 100 -8.65 10.55 -25.71
CA THR A 100 -9.43 11.67 -26.27
C THR A 100 -8.67 12.99 -26.22
N GLY A 101 -7.49 13.01 -25.59
CA GLY A 101 -6.58 14.14 -25.62
C GLY A 101 -5.90 14.29 -26.98
N GLU A 102 -5.81 15.53 -27.48
CA GLU A 102 -4.96 15.86 -28.62
C GLU A 102 -3.54 15.36 -28.35
N LYS A 103 -3.10 14.34 -29.11
CA LYS A 103 -1.71 13.86 -29.08
C LYS A 103 -0.79 14.87 -29.75
N LYS A 104 -0.59 16.03 -29.14
CA LYS A 104 0.54 16.89 -29.49
C LYS A 104 1.82 16.14 -29.10
N LYS A 105 2.77 16.06 -30.04
CA LYS A 105 4.10 15.55 -29.70
C LYS A 105 4.63 16.39 -28.54
N PRO A 106 5.17 15.78 -27.47
CA PRO A 106 5.74 16.54 -26.36
C PRO A 106 6.85 17.43 -26.93
N ASP A 107 6.87 18.70 -26.52
CA ASP A 107 7.98 19.60 -26.84
C ASP A 107 9.25 19.13 -26.10
N ILE A 108 10.41 19.60 -26.57
CA ILE A 108 11.72 19.24 -26.00
C ILE A 108 11.75 19.53 -24.50
N LEU A 109 11.15 20.65 -24.07
CA LEU A 109 11.10 21.01 -22.66
C LEU A 109 10.31 20.00 -21.83
N THR A 110 9.14 19.55 -22.29
CA THR A 110 8.39 18.48 -21.59
C THR A 110 9.24 17.22 -21.49
N LEU A 111 9.91 16.81 -22.57
CA LEU A 111 10.77 15.63 -22.56
C LEU A 111 11.93 15.78 -21.55
N SER A 112 12.60 16.93 -21.53
CA SER A 112 13.68 17.22 -20.59
C SER A 112 13.23 17.22 -19.13
N VAL A 113 12.04 17.77 -18.83
CA VAL A 113 11.47 17.75 -17.48
C VAL A 113 11.18 16.31 -17.03
N TRP A 114 10.56 15.50 -17.89
CA TRP A 114 10.31 14.09 -17.58
C TRP A 114 11.60 13.30 -17.40
N ALA A 115 12.61 13.53 -18.25
CA ALA A 115 13.91 12.89 -18.11
C ALA A 115 14.57 13.26 -16.78
N ALA A 116 14.52 14.53 -16.38
CA ALA A 116 15.05 14.99 -15.09
C ALA A 116 14.29 14.36 -13.91
N ALA A 117 12.96 14.34 -13.95
CA ALA A 117 12.13 13.73 -12.89
C ALA A 117 12.45 12.23 -12.74
N ILE A 118 12.46 11.48 -13.85
CA ILE A 118 12.75 10.04 -13.84
C ILE A 118 14.18 9.78 -13.37
N ALA A 119 15.16 10.57 -13.82
CA ALA A 119 16.54 10.42 -13.38
C ALA A 119 16.69 10.66 -11.88
N LEU A 120 15.98 11.65 -11.32
CA LEU A 120 16.01 11.96 -9.90
C LEU A 120 15.34 10.86 -9.06
N ILE A 121 14.17 10.38 -9.48
CA ILE A 121 13.47 9.26 -8.83
C ILE A 121 14.34 7.99 -8.88
N ALA A 122 14.99 7.71 -10.02
CA ALA A 122 15.90 6.57 -10.15
C ALA A 122 17.14 6.73 -9.26
N PHE A 123 17.66 7.95 -9.11
CA PHE A 123 18.75 8.27 -8.20
C PHE A 123 18.35 8.03 -6.74
N GLU A 124 17.20 8.53 -6.29
CA GLU A 124 16.65 8.30 -4.96
C GLU A 124 16.42 6.82 -4.67
N THR A 125 15.84 6.11 -5.64
CA THR A 125 15.61 4.66 -5.56
C THR A 125 16.94 3.91 -5.42
N GLY A 126 17.92 4.26 -6.25
CA GLY A 126 19.26 3.67 -6.22
C GLY A 126 20.02 3.98 -4.94
N LEU A 127 19.88 5.19 -4.40
CA LEU A 127 20.51 5.60 -3.15
C LEU A 127 20.12 4.61 -2.03
N LEU A 128 18.82 4.40 -1.81
CA LEU A 128 18.39 3.50 -0.73
C LEU A 128 18.62 2.01 -1.06
N THR A 129 18.50 1.61 -2.32
CA THR A 129 18.69 0.20 -2.73
C THR A 129 20.14 -0.28 -2.59
N PHE A 130 21.12 0.61 -2.82
CA PHE A 130 22.54 0.25 -2.89
C PHE A 130 23.38 0.78 -1.73
N THR A 131 22.82 1.59 -0.84
CA THR A 131 23.51 2.04 0.38
C THR A 131 23.01 1.26 1.59
N MET A 132 23.91 1.09 2.57
CA MET A 132 23.56 0.44 3.82
C MET A 132 23.09 1.52 4.80
N HIS A 133 21.86 1.37 5.28
CA HIS A 133 21.32 2.14 6.40
C HIS A 133 21.07 1.19 7.57
N MET A 134 21.32 1.64 8.79
CA MET A 134 21.06 0.89 10.01
C MET A 134 19.92 1.57 10.74
N ASP A 135 18.82 0.86 10.96
CA ASP A 135 17.65 1.39 11.65
C ASP A 135 17.38 0.61 12.93
N ALA A 136 17.01 1.31 14.01
CA ALA A 136 16.77 0.64 15.29
C ALA A 136 15.52 -0.26 15.25
N ASP A 137 14.55 0.03 14.38
CA ASP A 137 13.34 -0.77 14.25
C ASP A 137 13.59 -2.09 13.49
N ASP A 138 14.78 -2.29 12.89
CA ASP A 138 15.21 -3.57 12.32
C ASP A 138 15.15 -4.70 13.35
N ALA A 139 15.58 -4.41 14.59
CA ALA A 139 15.59 -5.35 15.70
C ALA A 139 14.19 -5.84 16.09
N ARG A 140 13.14 -5.17 15.60
CA ARG A 140 11.75 -5.54 15.82
C ARG A 140 11.08 -6.05 14.55
N PHE A 141 10.96 -5.22 13.51
CA PHE A 141 10.14 -5.55 12.34
C PHE A 141 10.78 -6.63 11.46
N VAL A 142 12.09 -6.56 11.25
CA VAL A 142 12.80 -7.61 10.50
C VAL A 142 12.87 -8.89 11.33
N ALA A 143 13.09 -8.78 12.65
CA ALA A 143 13.06 -9.93 13.56
C ALA A 143 11.68 -10.62 13.60
N GLU A 144 10.58 -9.86 13.59
CA GLU A 144 9.22 -10.40 13.52
C GLU A 144 8.95 -11.15 12.21
N ALA A 145 9.43 -10.59 11.08
CA ALA A 145 9.34 -11.24 9.78
C ALA A 145 10.12 -12.56 9.74
N VAL A 146 11.32 -12.59 10.34
CA VAL A 146 12.15 -13.80 10.45
C VAL A 146 11.49 -14.85 11.35
N ASP A 147 10.98 -14.43 12.52
CA ASP A 147 10.31 -15.31 13.47
C ASP A 147 9.11 -16.03 12.85
N ALA A 148 8.30 -15.29 12.09
CA ALA A 148 7.12 -15.86 11.44
C ALA A 148 7.48 -17.00 10.48
N ILE A 149 8.58 -16.84 9.75
CA ILE A 149 9.08 -17.84 8.78
C ILE A 149 9.73 -19.02 9.51
N ASP A 150 10.67 -18.75 10.41
CA ASP A 150 11.50 -19.78 11.04
C ASP A 150 10.71 -20.66 12.02
N ASN A 151 9.74 -20.08 12.72
CA ASN A 151 8.92 -20.79 13.71
C ASN A 151 7.51 -21.16 13.22
N ASP A 152 7.21 -20.93 11.94
CA ASP A 152 5.89 -21.15 11.33
C ASP A 152 4.73 -20.53 12.14
N SER A 153 4.95 -19.32 12.65
CA SER A 153 4.16 -18.74 13.74
C SER A 153 3.62 -17.34 13.38
N LEU A 154 2.51 -16.93 13.98
CA LEU A 154 1.98 -15.57 13.85
C LEU A 154 2.01 -14.88 15.22
N LEU A 155 3.06 -14.09 15.48
CA LEU A 155 3.24 -13.31 16.72
C LEU A 155 3.33 -14.15 18.00
N TYR A 156 3.90 -15.36 17.91
CA TYR A 156 4.05 -16.25 19.08
C TYR A 156 5.30 -15.99 19.90
N ILE A 157 6.29 -15.29 19.37
CA ILE A 157 7.52 -14.95 20.06
C ILE A 157 7.68 -13.45 19.98
N ASN A 158 8.03 -12.83 21.11
CA ASN A 158 8.35 -11.41 21.13
C ASN A 158 9.68 -11.21 20.37
N PRO A 159 9.70 -10.44 19.27
CA PRO A 159 10.90 -10.28 18.45
C PRO A 159 12.05 -9.55 19.16
N VAL A 160 11.74 -8.80 20.23
CA VAL A 160 12.73 -8.03 20.99
C VAL A 160 13.28 -8.83 22.18
N THR A 161 12.43 -9.56 22.90
CA THR A 161 12.86 -10.29 24.12
C THR A 161 13.12 -11.78 23.88
N GLY A 162 12.64 -12.34 22.76
CA GLY A 162 12.69 -13.78 22.48
C GLY A 162 11.76 -14.62 23.37
N GLU A 163 10.95 -13.98 24.22
CA GLU A 163 10.04 -14.68 25.11
C GLU A 163 8.79 -15.15 24.34
N PRO A 164 8.33 -16.40 24.56
CA PRO A 164 7.07 -16.86 24.01
C PRO A 164 5.91 -16.00 24.53
N THR A 165 4.98 -15.64 23.66
CA THR A 165 3.67 -15.08 24.04
C THR A 165 2.68 -16.18 24.51
N MET A 166 3.22 -17.28 25.05
CA MET A 166 2.47 -18.42 25.60
C MET A 166 2.34 -18.28 27.13
N GLY A 167 1.11 -18.18 27.65
CA GLY A 167 0.81 -18.07 29.09
C GLY A 167 0.46 -16.64 29.52
N GLU A 168 0.71 -16.29 30.79
CA GLU A 168 0.64 -14.89 31.30
C GLU A 168 1.57 -13.92 30.52
N GLY A 169 2.42 -14.45 29.62
CA GLY A 169 3.07 -13.74 28.52
C GLY A 169 2.08 -13.37 27.42
N LEU A 170 1.31 -12.31 27.65
CA LEU A 170 0.43 -11.64 26.69
C LEU A 170 1.15 -11.26 25.37
N LEU A 171 0.38 -10.82 24.37
CA LEU A 171 0.83 -9.69 23.54
C LEU A 171 1.09 -8.51 24.49
N VAL A 172 2.28 -8.42 25.07
CA VAL A 172 2.65 -7.37 26.04
C VAL A 172 3.03 -6.11 25.27
N GLY A 173 2.50 -4.97 25.71
CA GLY A 173 2.91 -3.65 25.21
C GLY A 173 2.67 -3.44 23.72
N GLU A 174 3.76 -3.24 22.99
CA GLU A 174 3.77 -2.80 21.59
C GLU A 174 3.30 -3.86 20.57
N LEU A 175 3.47 -5.16 20.86
CA LEU A 175 3.07 -6.28 19.99
C LEU A 175 1.56 -6.36 19.71
N ARG A 176 0.74 -5.75 20.57
CA ARG A 176 -0.71 -5.62 20.33
C ARG A 176 -1.01 -4.79 19.09
N LYS A 177 -0.15 -3.82 18.80
CA LYS A 177 -0.27 -2.97 17.61
C LYS A 177 0.05 -3.79 16.37
N ASP A 178 1.05 -4.67 16.45
CA ASP A 178 1.46 -5.54 15.34
C ASP A 178 0.38 -6.58 15.01
N ALA A 179 -0.36 -7.07 16.01
CA ALA A 179 -1.51 -7.95 15.79
C ALA A 179 -2.65 -7.30 14.99
N ALA A 180 -2.81 -5.97 15.11
CA ALA A 180 -3.79 -5.20 14.35
C ALA A 180 -3.23 -4.67 13.02
N SER A 181 -1.90 -4.59 12.90
CA SER A 181 -1.17 -4.06 11.75
C SER A 181 0.01 -4.97 11.37
N PRO A 182 -0.24 -6.20 10.88
CA PRO A 182 0.78 -7.24 10.70
C PRO A 182 1.63 -7.06 9.43
N TYR A 183 2.00 -5.83 9.09
CA TYR A 183 2.85 -5.54 7.92
C TYR A 183 4.22 -6.25 7.96
N PRO A 184 4.93 -6.37 9.11
CA PRO A 184 6.19 -7.12 9.14
C PRO A 184 6.03 -8.58 8.68
N ILE A 185 4.89 -9.21 8.99
CA ILE A 185 4.57 -10.56 8.51
C ILE A 185 4.36 -10.56 6.98
N PHE A 186 3.77 -9.50 6.40
CA PHE A 186 3.65 -9.36 4.94
C PHE A 186 5.02 -9.22 4.28
N LEU A 187 5.92 -8.41 4.85
CA LEU A 187 7.32 -8.31 4.41
C LEU A 187 8.02 -9.68 4.45
N GLY A 188 7.83 -10.44 5.54
CA GLY A 188 8.30 -11.82 5.65
C GLY A 188 7.72 -12.73 4.57
N LEU A 189 6.41 -12.65 4.31
CA LEU A 189 5.74 -13.36 3.23
C LEU A 189 6.39 -13.09 1.87
N VAL A 190 6.56 -11.82 1.49
CA VAL A 190 7.19 -11.48 0.20
C VAL A 190 8.63 -12.00 0.11
N SER A 191 9.36 -11.98 1.22
CA SER A 191 10.72 -12.51 1.30
C SER A 191 10.79 -14.03 1.14
N ASP A 192 9.92 -14.76 1.85
CA ASP A 192 9.86 -16.23 1.88
C ASP A 192 9.49 -16.83 0.52
N LEU A 193 8.57 -16.19 -0.21
CA LEU A 193 8.12 -16.65 -1.55
C LEU A 193 9.26 -16.86 -2.54
N PHE A 194 10.39 -16.18 -2.34
CA PHE A 194 11.56 -16.25 -3.22
C PHE A 194 12.85 -16.67 -2.49
N GLY A 195 12.72 -17.16 -1.25
CA GLY A 195 13.84 -17.66 -0.45
C GLY A 195 14.89 -16.58 -0.14
N LEU A 196 14.45 -15.34 0.09
CA LEU A 196 15.30 -14.24 0.54
C LEU A 196 15.20 -14.06 2.05
N ASN A 197 16.27 -13.54 2.65
CA ASN A 197 16.22 -13.11 4.04
C ASN A 197 15.40 -11.82 4.16
N PRO A 198 14.48 -11.69 5.14
CA PRO A 198 13.66 -10.49 5.32
C PRO A 198 14.44 -9.18 5.40
N ALA A 199 15.66 -9.18 5.94
CA ALA A 199 16.53 -8.00 5.98
C ALA A 199 16.94 -7.53 4.57
N ILE A 200 17.28 -8.48 3.69
CA ILE A 200 17.63 -8.16 2.29
C ILE A 200 16.38 -7.66 1.55
N CYS A 201 15.23 -8.29 1.82
CA CYS A 201 13.97 -7.85 1.23
C CYS A 201 13.63 -6.41 1.66
N ALA A 202 13.73 -6.12 2.96
CA ALA A 202 13.46 -4.80 3.56
C ALA A 202 14.38 -3.71 3.00
N HIS A 203 15.69 -3.95 2.96
CA HIS A 203 16.65 -2.87 2.66
C HIS A 203 17.09 -2.78 1.20
N THR A 204 16.77 -3.77 0.37
CA THR A 204 17.13 -3.75 -1.07
C THR A 204 15.90 -3.81 -1.97
N VAL A 205 15.00 -4.76 -1.72
CA VAL A 205 13.88 -5.03 -2.64
C VAL A 205 12.74 -4.04 -2.46
N MET A 206 12.35 -3.79 -1.20
CA MET A 206 11.23 -2.90 -0.87
C MET A 206 11.48 -1.46 -1.34
N PRO A 207 12.64 -0.82 -1.09
CA PRO A 207 12.97 0.50 -1.65
C PRO A 207 12.82 0.57 -3.18
N ALA A 208 13.32 -0.44 -3.88
CA ALA A 208 13.29 -0.52 -5.34
C ALA A 208 11.85 -0.58 -5.91
N LEU A 209 10.88 -1.08 -5.14
CA LEU A 209 9.47 -1.15 -5.53
C LEU A 209 8.66 0.06 -5.01
N LEU A 210 8.84 0.40 -3.75
CA LEU A 210 7.97 1.34 -3.03
C LEU A 210 8.27 2.80 -3.36
N ILE A 211 9.53 3.17 -3.63
CA ILE A 211 9.86 4.55 -4.04
C ILE A 211 9.22 4.87 -5.40
N PRO A 212 9.40 4.05 -6.46
CA PRO A 212 8.68 4.27 -7.72
C PRO A 212 7.16 4.25 -7.56
N LEU A 213 6.63 3.39 -6.69
CA LEU A 213 5.19 3.31 -6.43
C LEU A 213 4.65 4.57 -5.74
N SER A 214 5.39 5.15 -4.79
CA SER A 214 5.10 6.46 -4.20
C SER A 214 4.97 7.54 -5.27
N PHE A 215 5.97 7.65 -6.16
CA PHE A 215 5.91 8.60 -7.27
C PHE A 215 4.82 8.28 -8.30
N ALA A 216 4.43 7.02 -8.45
CA ALA A 216 3.28 6.64 -9.27
C ALA A 216 1.96 7.20 -8.68
N VAL A 217 1.80 7.23 -7.35
CA VAL A 217 0.65 7.89 -6.70
C VAL A 217 0.69 9.40 -6.93
N PHE A 218 1.85 10.04 -6.73
CA PHE A 218 2.01 11.48 -7.02
C PHE A 218 1.76 11.80 -8.49
N TYR A 219 2.09 10.89 -9.40
CA TYR A 219 1.76 11.03 -10.81
C TYR A 219 0.24 11.00 -11.06
N LEU A 220 -0.50 10.08 -10.42
CA LEU A 220 -1.96 10.03 -10.52
C LEU A 220 -2.59 11.33 -10.01
N ILE A 221 -2.10 11.84 -8.88
CA ILE A 221 -2.51 13.14 -8.32
C ILE A 221 -2.26 14.27 -9.32
N ALA A 222 -1.04 14.37 -9.86
CA ALA A 222 -0.66 15.43 -10.78
C ALA A 222 -1.50 15.41 -12.07
N MET A 223 -1.66 14.22 -12.66
CA MET A 223 -2.47 14.05 -13.87
C MET A 223 -3.94 14.40 -13.65
N HIS A 224 -4.45 14.23 -12.44
CA HIS A 224 -5.80 14.66 -12.09
C HIS A 224 -5.86 16.18 -11.88
N PHE A 225 -4.95 16.74 -11.07
CA PHE A 225 -4.96 18.16 -10.71
C PHE A 225 -4.66 19.11 -11.88
N PHE A 226 -3.87 18.64 -12.86
CA PHE A 226 -3.50 19.42 -14.03
C PHE A 226 -4.24 19.01 -15.31
N ASP A 227 -5.43 18.41 -15.20
CA ASP A 227 -6.27 18.05 -16.36
C ASP A 227 -5.52 17.24 -17.44
N ARG A 228 -4.69 16.29 -16.99
CA ARG A 228 -3.82 15.44 -17.82
C ARG A 228 -2.75 16.20 -18.63
N ASP A 229 -2.41 17.44 -18.25
CA ASP A 229 -1.28 18.20 -18.80
C ASP A 229 0.05 17.52 -18.40
N ARG A 230 0.69 16.89 -19.39
CA ARG A 230 1.94 16.15 -19.19
C ARG A 230 3.10 17.03 -18.76
N LYS A 231 3.13 18.30 -19.18
CA LYS A 231 4.23 19.20 -18.84
C LYS A 231 4.12 19.59 -17.37
N LYS A 232 2.95 20.07 -16.95
CA LYS A 232 2.70 20.43 -15.54
C LYS A 232 2.86 19.24 -14.62
N SER A 233 2.40 18.06 -15.04
CA SER A 233 2.56 16.83 -14.25
C SER A 233 4.03 16.41 -14.10
N GLY A 234 4.83 16.54 -15.16
CA GLY A 234 6.28 16.29 -15.09
C GLY A 234 7.00 17.29 -14.19
N ILE A 235 6.62 18.58 -14.26
CA ILE A 235 7.17 19.63 -13.39
C ILE A 235 6.82 19.33 -11.93
N PHE A 236 5.57 18.98 -11.64
CA PHE A 236 5.13 18.58 -10.31
C PHE A 236 5.97 17.44 -9.75
N LEU A 237 6.12 16.35 -10.51
CA LEU A 237 6.94 15.20 -10.08
C LEU A 237 8.40 15.57 -9.82
N LEU A 238 9.01 16.39 -10.70
CA LEU A 238 10.37 16.87 -10.51
C LEU A 238 10.49 17.66 -9.19
N PHE A 239 9.58 18.59 -8.94
CA PHE A 239 9.59 19.37 -7.70
C PHE A 239 9.33 18.49 -6.47
N THR A 240 8.41 17.53 -6.54
CA THR A 240 8.15 16.58 -5.45
C THR A 240 9.40 15.78 -5.12
N ALA A 241 10.10 15.25 -6.12
CA ALA A 241 11.35 14.52 -5.94
C ALA A 241 12.44 15.40 -5.31
N VAL A 242 12.63 16.63 -5.82
CA VAL A 242 13.57 17.59 -5.21
C VAL A 242 13.21 17.87 -3.75
N ILE A 243 11.94 18.11 -3.42
CA ILE A 243 11.52 18.36 -2.03
C ILE A 243 11.81 17.14 -1.15
N MET A 244 11.51 15.93 -1.62
CA MET A 244 11.77 14.69 -0.88
C MET A 244 13.26 14.49 -0.62
N LEU A 245 14.12 14.83 -1.57
CA LEU A 245 15.58 14.77 -1.40
C LEU A 245 16.11 15.72 -0.31
N PHE A 246 15.44 16.82 -0.03
CA PHE A 246 15.88 17.82 0.96
C PHE A 246 15.02 17.84 2.24
N SER A 247 14.01 16.98 2.35
CA SER A 247 13.10 16.93 3.50
C SER A 247 13.64 16.01 4.60
N PHE A 248 14.69 16.49 5.27
CA PHE A 248 15.38 15.83 6.39
C PHE A 248 15.26 16.64 7.70
N GLU A 249 14.25 17.51 7.79
CA GLU A 249 14.03 18.36 8.96
C GLU A 249 13.63 17.58 10.23
N SER A 250 13.11 16.36 10.08
CA SER A 250 12.66 15.49 11.15
C SER A 250 12.67 14.02 10.69
N GLU A 251 12.77 13.09 11.64
CA GLU A 251 12.56 11.65 11.38
C GLU A 251 11.12 11.32 10.90
N PHE A 252 10.17 12.24 11.11
CA PHE A 252 8.79 12.12 10.63
C PHE A 252 8.57 12.79 9.26
N ALA A 253 9.59 13.44 8.72
CA ALA A 253 9.49 14.13 7.45
C ALA A 253 9.27 13.14 6.29
N PRO A 254 8.45 13.48 5.28
CA PRO A 254 8.21 12.60 4.14
C PRO A 254 9.49 12.23 3.37
N GLY A 255 10.46 13.15 3.25
CA GLY A 255 11.74 12.87 2.60
C GLY A 255 12.59 11.87 3.36
N TYR A 256 12.80 12.09 4.66
CA TYR A 256 13.49 11.16 5.55
C TYR A 256 12.85 9.77 5.50
N THR A 257 11.53 9.73 5.60
CA THR A 257 10.73 8.50 5.62
C THR A 257 10.87 7.72 4.31
N LEU A 258 10.82 8.41 3.17
CA LEU A 258 11.01 7.81 1.85
C LEU A 258 12.44 7.31 1.61
N LEU A 259 13.44 8.04 2.09
CA LEU A 259 14.85 7.81 1.75
C LEU A 259 15.65 7.03 2.80
N ASN A 260 15.07 6.68 3.96
CA ASN A 260 15.73 5.84 4.97
C ASN A 260 14.90 4.60 5.35
N ILE A 261 13.59 4.75 5.48
CA ILE A 261 12.75 3.76 6.15
C ILE A 261 11.47 3.42 5.36
N ILE A 262 11.47 3.58 4.03
CA ILE A 262 10.28 3.34 3.19
C ILE A 262 9.75 1.90 3.29
N TRP A 263 10.62 0.97 3.68
CA TRP A 263 10.28 -0.43 3.89
C TRP A 263 9.40 -0.66 5.13
N GLN A 264 9.24 0.33 6.02
CA GLN A 264 8.37 0.23 7.19
C GLN A 264 6.91 0.57 6.86
N GLY A 265 5.96 -0.07 7.54
CA GLY A 265 4.53 0.13 7.27
C GLY A 265 4.07 1.58 7.46
N ARG A 266 4.56 2.29 8.49
CA ARG A 266 4.25 3.73 8.70
C ARG A 266 4.66 4.60 7.50
N SER A 267 5.77 4.24 6.85
CA SER A 267 6.35 4.97 5.74
C SER A 267 5.56 4.74 4.45
N ILE A 268 5.19 3.48 4.20
CA ILE A 268 4.29 3.11 3.09
C ILE A 268 2.96 3.82 3.23
N ALA A 269 2.43 3.90 4.46
CA ALA A 269 1.19 4.62 4.70
C ALA A 269 1.33 6.11 4.38
N LEU A 270 2.38 6.78 4.87
CA LEU A 270 2.61 8.21 4.66
C LEU A 270 2.85 8.56 3.19
N CYS A 271 3.72 7.81 2.51
CA CYS A 271 4.18 8.14 1.17
C CYS A 271 3.28 7.59 0.06
N ILE A 272 2.52 6.52 0.32
CA ILE A 272 1.75 5.80 -0.71
C ILE A 272 0.26 5.78 -0.37
N MET A 273 -0.14 5.18 0.75
CA MET A 273 -1.57 4.90 0.99
C MET A 273 -2.39 6.14 1.31
N LEU A 274 -1.90 7.06 2.16
CA LEU A 274 -2.64 8.27 2.50
C LEU A 274 -2.78 9.22 1.29
N PRO A 275 -1.73 9.46 0.47
CA PRO A 275 -1.88 10.18 -0.79
C PRO A 275 -2.83 9.48 -1.77
N LEU A 276 -2.82 8.14 -1.84
CA LEU A 276 -3.72 7.38 -2.70
C LEU A 276 -5.18 7.42 -2.23
N LEU A 277 -5.40 7.40 -0.91
CA LEU A 277 -6.72 7.59 -0.29
C LEU A 277 -7.25 8.98 -0.62
N TRP A 278 -6.42 10.01 -0.46
CA TRP A 278 -6.77 11.37 -0.85
C TRP A 278 -7.05 11.50 -2.35
N TYR A 279 -6.22 10.90 -3.21
CA TYR A 279 -6.47 10.86 -4.66
C TYR A 279 -7.84 10.22 -4.98
N SER A 280 -8.17 9.13 -4.29
CA SER A 280 -9.45 8.44 -4.45
C SER A 280 -10.61 9.36 -4.06
N PHE A 281 -10.48 10.13 -2.98
CA PHE A 281 -11.48 11.13 -2.59
C PHE A 281 -11.68 12.24 -3.61
N VAL A 282 -10.60 12.82 -4.15
CA VAL A 282 -10.71 13.93 -5.13
C VAL A 282 -11.31 13.44 -6.46
N ARG A 283 -11.08 12.18 -6.82
CA ARG A 283 -11.71 11.57 -8.00
C ARG A 283 -13.22 11.36 -7.81
N LEU A 284 -13.69 11.14 -6.59
CA LEU A 284 -15.11 10.97 -6.33
C LEU A 284 -15.85 12.28 -6.60
N ARG A 285 -17.04 12.16 -7.19
CA ARG A 285 -17.94 13.28 -7.43
C ARG A 285 -19.19 13.12 -6.58
N PRO A 286 -19.21 13.68 -5.34
CA PRO A 286 -20.31 13.45 -4.41
C PRO A 286 -21.69 13.81 -4.98
N LYS A 287 -21.77 14.81 -5.86
CA LYS A 287 -23.01 15.23 -6.53
C LYS A 287 -23.56 14.23 -7.55
N GLU A 288 -22.70 13.42 -8.15
CA GLU A 288 -23.09 12.41 -9.16
C GLU A 288 -23.54 11.09 -8.51
N GLY A 289 -23.40 10.99 -7.19
CA GLY A 289 -23.67 9.78 -6.41
C GLY A 289 -22.46 8.85 -6.36
N ILE A 290 -22.23 8.22 -5.21
CA ILE A 290 -21.12 7.26 -5.03
C ILE A 290 -21.61 5.85 -5.36
N ASN A 291 -20.89 5.16 -6.24
CA ASN A 291 -21.24 3.79 -6.62
C ASN A 291 -20.70 2.75 -5.62
N ALA A 292 -21.24 1.53 -5.62
CA ALA A 292 -20.85 0.50 -4.67
C ALA A 292 -19.38 0.06 -4.82
N GLY A 293 -18.82 0.10 -6.03
CA GLY A 293 -17.42 -0.28 -6.25
C GLY A 293 -16.42 0.78 -5.79
N GLU A 294 -16.79 2.06 -5.84
CA GLU A 294 -16.06 3.16 -5.24
C GLU A 294 -16.02 3.06 -3.73
N LEU A 295 -17.15 2.74 -3.09
CA LEU A 295 -17.19 2.46 -1.65
C LEU A 295 -16.30 1.27 -1.29
N PHE A 296 -16.34 0.21 -2.12
CA PHE A 296 -15.49 -0.96 -1.92
C PHE A 296 -14.00 -0.63 -2.08
N LEU A 297 -13.63 0.20 -3.06
CA LEU A 297 -12.27 0.70 -3.24
C LEU A 297 -11.77 1.43 -1.98
N LEU A 298 -12.60 2.29 -1.40
CA LEU A 298 -12.27 3.00 -0.16
C LEU A 298 -12.10 2.02 1.02
N ILE A 299 -12.96 1.00 1.13
CA ILE A 299 -12.80 -0.07 2.14
C ILE A 299 -11.47 -0.77 1.95
N MET A 300 -11.07 -1.07 0.71
CA MET A 300 -9.79 -1.72 0.42
C MET A 300 -8.60 -0.85 0.85
N ILE A 301 -8.62 0.44 0.51
CA ILE A 301 -7.52 1.36 0.87
C ILE A 301 -7.44 1.56 2.40
N ASN A 302 -8.58 1.76 3.08
CA ASN A 302 -8.61 1.88 4.54
C ASN A 302 -8.11 0.60 5.24
N THR A 303 -8.53 -0.58 4.76
CA THR A 303 -7.99 -1.85 5.27
C THR A 303 -6.48 -1.95 5.04
N ALA A 304 -5.98 -1.52 3.87
CA ALA A 304 -4.54 -1.50 3.61
C ALA A 304 -3.79 -0.54 4.56
N CYS A 305 -4.32 0.67 4.81
CA CYS A 305 -3.79 1.59 5.83
C CYS A 305 -3.72 0.92 7.21
N SER A 306 -4.78 0.21 7.59
CA SER A 306 -4.85 -0.49 8.86
C SER A 306 -3.80 -1.59 9.02
N VAL A 307 -3.55 -2.36 7.96
CA VAL A 307 -2.51 -3.41 7.94
C VAL A 307 -1.11 -2.82 8.11
N LEU A 308 -0.87 -1.62 7.59
CA LEU A 308 0.45 -1.00 7.59
C LEU A 308 0.86 -0.45 8.96
N SER A 309 -0.04 0.21 9.68
CA SER A 309 0.25 0.76 11.01
C SER A 309 -1.03 1.21 11.72
N GLY A 310 -1.07 1.12 13.04
CA GLY A 310 -2.14 1.71 13.85
C GLY A 310 -2.22 3.24 13.71
N THR A 311 -1.09 3.93 13.51
CA THR A 311 -1.11 5.38 13.24
C THR A 311 -1.73 5.70 11.88
N ALA A 312 -1.46 4.85 10.88
CA ALA A 312 -2.05 4.97 9.56
C ALA A 312 -3.57 4.75 9.61
N ALA A 313 -4.05 3.76 10.38
CA ALA A 313 -5.48 3.54 10.62
C ALA A 313 -6.16 4.79 11.21
N ILE A 314 -5.56 5.43 12.22
CA ILE A 314 -6.11 6.65 12.83
C ILE A 314 -6.22 7.77 11.80
N VAL A 315 -5.14 8.04 11.06
CA VAL A 315 -5.11 9.13 10.09
C VAL A 315 -6.06 8.85 8.93
N ALA A 316 -6.09 7.63 8.41
CA ALA A 316 -7.01 7.21 7.35
C ALA A 316 -8.47 7.37 7.77
N ALA A 317 -8.82 6.95 8.99
CA ALA A 317 -10.15 7.16 9.54
C ALA A 317 -10.52 8.65 9.63
N ILE A 318 -9.63 9.50 10.16
CA ILE A 318 -9.86 10.94 10.28
C ILE A 318 -10.09 11.58 8.91
N ILE A 319 -9.24 11.29 7.92
CA ILE A 319 -9.38 11.85 6.57
C ILE A 319 -10.67 11.32 5.91
N THR A 320 -11.00 10.04 6.08
CA THR A 320 -12.24 9.46 5.56
C THR A 320 -13.48 10.12 6.17
N PHE A 321 -13.50 10.34 7.50
CA PHE A 321 -14.62 11.04 8.14
C PHE A 321 -14.70 12.51 7.73
N ALA A 322 -13.57 13.20 7.61
CA ALA A 322 -13.53 14.57 7.11
C ALA A 322 -14.11 14.66 5.69
N PHE A 323 -13.74 13.72 4.81
CA PHE A 323 -14.28 13.65 3.46
C PHE A 323 -15.76 13.24 3.43
N ALA A 324 -16.19 12.35 4.31
CA ALA A 324 -17.61 12.00 4.44
C ALA A 324 -18.47 13.21 4.81
N VAL A 325 -17.99 14.07 5.72
CA VAL A 325 -18.67 15.31 6.10
C VAL A 325 -18.66 16.32 4.96
N SER A 326 -17.50 16.59 4.34
CA SER A 326 -17.44 17.55 3.22
C SER A 326 -18.27 17.10 2.02
N GLY A 327 -18.22 15.81 1.68
CA GLY A 327 -19.02 15.21 0.62
C GLY A 327 -20.52 15.27 0.89
N ALA A 328 -20.97 15.14 2.15
CA ALA A 328 -22.37 15.30 2.50
C ALA A 328 -22.86 16.75 2.40
N ILE A 329 -22.01 17.73 2.72
CA ILE A 329 -22.31 19.15 2.50
C ILE A 329 -22.44 19.40 1.00
N GLU A 330 -21.51 18.88 0.20
CA GLU A 330 -21.50 19.10 -1.25
C GLU A 330 -22.67 18.41 -1.96
N ALA A 331 -23.00 17.17 -1.57
CA ALA A 331 -24.09 16.38 -2.14
C ALA A 331 -25.47 16.72 -1.54
N GLY A 332 -25.52 17.51 -0.46
CA GLY A 332 -26.75 17.79 0.29
C GLY A 332 -27.41 16.53 0.87
N SER A 333 -26.62 15.51 1.22
CA SER A 333 -27.13 14.17 1.50
C SER A 333 -26.39 13.48 2.64
N ILE A 334 -27.08 13.28 3.77
CA ILE A 334 -26.55 12.55 4.95
C ILE A 334 -26.22 11.10 4.59
N ARG A 335 -26.95 10.50 3.64
CA ARG A 335 -26.68 9.14 3.16
C ARG A 335 -25.25 9.02 2.61
N HIS A 336 -24.75 10.04 1.91
CA HIS A 336 -23.37 10.05 1.42
C HIS A 336 -22.37 10.05 2.57
N ALA A 337 -22.57 10.88 3.60
CA ALA A 337 -21.72 10.86 4.80
C ALA A 337 -21.71 9.47 5.46
N VAL A 338 -22.87 8.85 5.63
CA VAL A 338 -22.96 7.54 6.29
C VAL A 338 -22.23 6.47 5.46
N LEU A 339 -22.50 6.38 4.16
CA LEU A 339 -21.89 5.38 3.30
C LEU A 339 -20.37 5.54 3.22
N THR A 340 -19.89 6.77 3.03
CA THR A 340 -18.44 7.05 2.98
C THR A 340 -17.80 6.81 4.34
N GLY A 341 -18.44 7.24 5.44
CA GLY A 341 -17.93 7.02 6.80
C GLY A 341 -17.83 5.55 7.18
N LEU A 342 -18.75 4.71 6.69
CA LEU A 342 -18.69 3.24 6.90
C LEU A 342 -17.48 2.59 6.23
N THR A 343 -16.83 3.26 5.28
CA THR A 343 -15.61 2.72 4.64
C THR A 343 -14.39 2.76 5.56
N ALA A 344 -14.43 3.52 6.67
CA ALA A 344 -13.41 3.57 7.72
C ALA A 344 -13.63 2.52 8.85
N VAL A 345 -14.64 1.64 8.72
CA VAL A 345 -14.87 0.57 9.71
C VAL A 345 -13.65 -0.35 9.90
N PRO A 346 -12.89 -0.74 8.85
CA PRO A 346 -11.65 -1.52 9.04
C PRO A 346 -10.64 -0.82 9.96
N ASP A 347 -10.47 0.50 9.81
CA ASP A 347 -9.57 1.30 10.65
C ASP A 347 -10.00 1.30 12.11
N LEU A 348 -11.28 1.57 12.36
CA LEU A 348 -11.85 1.53 13.71
C LEU A 348 -11.76 0.14 14.33
N PHE A 349 -12.01 -0.90 13.53
CA PHE A 349 -11.90 -2.28 13.98
C PHE A 349 -10.47 -2.60 14.39
N CYS A 350 -9.46 -2.29 13.58
CA CYS A 350 -8.06 -2.54 13.93
C CYS A 350 -7.63 -1.81 15.20
N LEU A 351 -8.08 -0.57 15.40
CA LEU A 351 -7.79 0.19 16.62
C LEU A 351 -8.37 -0.46 17.88
N VAL A 352 -9.57 -1.04 17.77
CA VAL A 352 -10.23 -1.71 18.89
C VAL A 352 -9.72 -3.15 19.08
N TYR A 353 -9.36 -3.81 17.99
CA TYR A 353 -8.96 -5.22 17.94
C TYR A 353 -7.75 -5.50 18.82
N GLY A 354 -6.65 -4.76 18.60
CA GLY A 354 -5.43 -4.91 19.39
C GLY A 354 -5.58 -4.46 20.85
N GLN A 355 -6.32 -3.36 21.07
CA GLN A 355 -6.39 -2.73 22.39
C GLN A 355 -7.40 -3.39 23.34
N TYR A 356 -8.54 -3.86 22.84
CA TYR A 356 -9.67 -4.29 23.66
C TYR A 356 -10.11 -5.73 23.40
N ILE A 357 -10.15 -6.18 22.13
CA ILE A 357 -10.68 -7.52 21.81
C ILE A 357 -9.70 -8.61 22.21
N LEU A 358 -8.44 -8.51 21.77
CA LEU A 358 -7.39 -9.42 22.21
C LEU A 358 -7.20 -9.35 23.72
N LYS A 359 -7.34 -8.15 24.30
CA LYS A 359 -7.23 -7.94 25.74
C LYS A 359 -8.31 -8.70 26.53
N ALA A 360 -9.58 -8.53 26.15
CA ALA A 360 -10.72 -9.09 26.87
C ALA A 360 -10.77 -10.63 26.80
N ILE A 361 -10.42 -11.20 25.64
CA ILE A 361 -10.58 -12.64 25.38
C ILE A 361 -9.46 -13.44 26.05
N TYR A 362 -8.24 -12.92 26.03
CA TYR A 362 -7.10 -13.57 26.67
C TYR A 362 -6.94 -13.18 28.16
N LYS A 363 -7.94 -12.49 28.74
CA LYS A 363 -7.97 -12.01 30.15
C LYS A 363 -6.70 -11.26 30.55
N ILE A 364 -6.36 -10.27 29.73
CA ILE A 364 -5.16 -9.42 29.80
C ILE A 364 -5.43 -8.11 30.53
#